data_AF-A0A2V2S8Z4-F1
#
_entry.id   AF-A0A2V2S8Z4-F1
#
_cell.length_a   1.000
_cell.length_b   1.000
_cell.length_c   1.000
_cell.angle_alpha   90.00
_cell.angle_beta   90.00
_cell.angle_gamma   90.00
#
_symmetry.space_group_name_H-M   'P 1'
#
loop_
_entity.id
_entity.type
_entity.pdbx_description
1 polymer ?
#
loop_
_entity_poly.entity_id
_entity_poly.type
_entity_poly.pdbx_seq_one_letter_code
_entity_poly.pdbx_strand_id
1 'polypeptide(L)'
;MTGNPPDKKVRPQGWREKPPVRVPGKPDPGRVDLDLAKFDKLLISKGTRIKVFRTMPCSNVLSVDGGEHSPDCDLCNGSGWLDVHPIECIAFIQNQNLEKLILPEGLADGNTISATFERGVELQYFTLVELRDYTEIFYQRVKRQDGNLDVLKYKALVVNVCADARREYYVDSDFKLDPNGSIQWLPGRGPDPGTIYSVHYEAAVQFRAVRAMHVNRFTQVFVPDNGGQVAHVKAHEQWLLAKEFLVRRRDLNGNEILPNLIHPKTGPDDPNDPYQR
;
A
#
# COMPACT_ATOMS: atom_id res chain seq x y z
N MET A 1 40.52 58.57 -13.75
CA MET A 1 40.07 57.16 -13.71
C MET A 1 38.56 57.15 -13.91
N THR A 2 38.11 57.00 -15.15
CA THR A 2 36.69 56.95 -15.52
C THR A 2 36.30 55.48 -15.72
N GLY A 3 35.65 54.90 -14.71
CA GLY A 3 35.17 53.51 -14.76
C GLY A 3 33.88 53.43 -15.58
N ASN A 4 33.85 52.51 -16.56
CA ASN A 4 32.64 52.19 -17.30
C ASN A 4 31.59 51.55 -16.35
N PRO A 5 30.30 51.89 -16.50
CA PRO A 5 29.24 51.26 -15.73
C PRO A 5 29.12 49.78 -16.10
N PRO A 6 28.80 48.90 -15.15
CA PRO A 6 28.71 47.46 -15.40
C PRO A 6 27.56 47.15 -16.37
N ASP A 7 27.86 46.31 -17.36
CA ASP A 7 26.89 45.81 -18.34
C ASP A 7 25.65 45.24 -17.64
N LYS A 8 24.48 45.76 -17.99
CA LYS A 8 23.18 45.23 -17.55
C LYS A 8 23.08 43.79 -18.05
N LYS A 9 23.31 42.82 -17.15
CA LYS A 9 23.05 41.40 -17.40
C LYS A 9 21.61 41.23 -17.86
N VAL A 10 21.42 40.98 -19.14
CA VAL A 10 20.13 40.58 -19.72
C VAL A 10 19.75 39.28 -19.04
N ARG A 11 18.64 39.28 -18.27
CA ARG A 11 18.11 38.05 -17.68
C ARG A 11 17.82 37.08 -18.83
N PRO A 12 18.25 35.81 -18.75
CA PRO A 12 17.95 34.83 -19.79
C PRO A 12 16.44 34.83 -20.02
N GLN A 13 16.05 35.04 -21.27
CA GLN A 13 14.65 35.07 -21.67
C GLN A 13 14.06 33.72 -21.29
N GLY A 14 13.17 33.72 -20.29
CA GLY A 14 12.47 32.50 -19.86
C GLY A 14 11.79 31.83 -21.05
N TRP A 15 11.42 30.56 -20.86
CA TRP A 15 10.67 29.79 -21.84
C TRP A 15 9.55 30.66 -22.43
N ARG A 16 9.51 30.81 -23.75
CA ARG A 16 8.42 31.54 -24.43
C ARG A 16 7.14 30.73 -24.21
N GLU A 17 6.40 31.08 -23.16
CA GLU A 17 5.07 30.54 -22.90
C GLU A 17 4.19 30.83 -24.11
N LYS A 18 3.89 29.79 -24.90
CA LYS A 18 2.84 29.88 -25.91
C LYS A 18 1.52 29.61 -25.18
N PRO A 19 0.51 30.48 -25.31
CA PRO A 19 -0.80 30.18 -24.75
C PRO A 19 -1.32 28.87 -25.37
N PRO A 20 -1.96 28.01 -24.57
CA PRO A 20 -2.46 26.72 -25.06
C PRO A 20 -3.44 26.95 -26.22
N VAL A 21 -3.22 26.26 -27.34
CA VAL A 21 -4.10 26.32 -28.51
C VAL A 21 -5.42 25.65 -28.14
N ARG A 22 -6.49 26.45 -28.06
CA ARG A 22 -7.87 25.95 -27.89
C ARG A 22 -8.35 25.43 -29.23
N VAL A 23 -8.52 24.12 -29.36
CA VAL A 23 -9.08 23.50 -30.57
C VAL A 23 -10.58 23.31 -30.34
N PRO A 24 -11.47 24.02 -31.06
CA PRO A 24 -12.90 23.75 -31.03
C PRO A 24 -13.14 22.29 -31.45
N GLY A 25 -13.82 21.53 -30.60
CA GLY A 25 -13.97 20.09 -30.74
C GLY A 25 -14.73 19.69 -32.00
N LYS A 26 -14.00 19.33 -33.05
CA LYS A 26 -14.43 18.21 -33.88
C LYS A 26 -13.76 16.96 -33.32
N PRO A 27 -14.53 15.90 -32.99
CA PRO A 27 -13.92 14.62 -32.63
C PRO A 27 -13.04 14.20 -33.79
N ASP A 28 -11.74 14.15 -33.53
CA ASP A 28 -10.78 13.57 -34.47
C ASP A 28 -10.99 12.05 -34.39
N PRO A 29 -11.47 11.38 -35.46
CA PRO A 29 -11.77 9.96 -35.44
C PRO A 29 -10.55 9.07 -35.15
N GLY A 30 -9.33 9.61 -35.22
CA GLY A 30 -8.09 8.92 -34.83
C GLY A 30 -7.65 9.17 -33.38
N ARG A 31 -8.31 10.08 -32.64
CA ARG A 31 -7.90 10.45 -31.28
C ARG A 31 -8.70 9.68 -30.24
N VAL A 32 -8.00 9.07 -29.29
CA VAL A 32 -8.62 8.49 -28.09
C VAL A 32 -9.28 9.61 -27.29
N ASP A 33 -10.61 9.62 -27.29
CA ASP A 33 -11.40 10.55 -26.49
C ASP A 33 -11.60 9.97 -25.08
N LEU A 34 -10.92 10.59 -24.10
CA LEU A 34 -11.03 10.23 -22.70
C LEU A 34 -12.28 10.88 -22.10
N ASP A 35 -13.43 10.27 -22.37
CA ASP A 35 -14.71 10.66 -21.80
C ASP A 35 -14.78 10.30 -20.31
N LEU A 36 -14.54 11.30 -19.46
CA LEU A 36 -14.51 11.13 -18.00
C LEU A 36 -15.83 10.60 -17.44
N ALA A 37 -16.97 10.99 -18.04
CA ALA A 37 -18.28 10.55 -17.56
C ALA A 37 -18.49 9.05 -17.79
N LYS A 38 -17.88 8.46 -18.83
CA LYS A 38 -17.90 7.01 -19.03
C LYS A 38 -17.06 6.27 -18.00
N PHE A 39 -15.91 6.81 -17.60
CA PHE A 39 -15.11 6.25 -16.51
C PHE A 39 -15.85 6.33 -15.17
N ASP A 40 -16.49 7.45 -14.86
CA ASP A 40 -17.30 7.59 -13.65
C ASP A 40 -18.44 6.55 -13.62
N LYS A 41 -19.16 6.38 -14.74
CA LYS A 41 -20.19 5.34 -14.87
C LYS A 41 -19.63 3.93 -14.70
N LEU A 42 -18.45 3.64 -15.23
CA LEU A 42 -17.78 2.35 -15.06
C LEU A 42 -17.47 2.09 -13.58
N LEU A 43 -16.89 3.07 -12.89
CA LEU A 43 -16.60 2.97 -11.46
C LEU A 43 -17.86 2.75 -10.64
N ILE A 44 -18.91 3.53 -10.87
CA ILE A 44 -20.18 3.40 -10.12
C ILE A 44 -20.84 2.03 -10.36
N SER A 45 -20.79 1.52 -11.60
CA SER A 45 -21.52 0.29 -11.97
C SER A 45 -20.76 -1.01 -11.74
N LYS A 46 -19.42 -0.96 -11.76
CA LYS A 46 -18.54 -2.14 -11.70
C LYS A 46 -17.41 -2.03 -10.68
N GLY A 47 -17.28 -0.89 -10.02
CA GLY A 47 -16.24 -0.68 -9.02
C GLY A 47 -16.54 -1.39 -7.71
N THR A 48 -15.48 -1.53 -6.94
CA THR A 48 -15.43 -2.13 -5.61
C THR A 48 -15.15 -1.06 -4.59
N ARG A 49 -15.73 -1.17 -3.39
CA ARG A 49 -15.39 -0.27 -2.28
C ARG A 49 -14.02 -0.60 -1.74
N ILE A 50 -13.18 0.42 -1.66
CA ILE A 50 -11.81 0.29 -1.17
C ILE A 50 -11.51 1.34 -0.10
N LYS A 51 -10.47 1.08 0.69
CA LYS A 51 -9.77 2.07 1.49
C LYS A 51 -8.41 2.34 0.89
N VAL A 52 -8.10 3.61 0.66
CA VAL A 52 -6.76 4.07 0.25
C VAL A 52 -6.13 4.74 1.46
N PHE A 53 -4.98 4.24 1.90
CA PHE A 53 -4.28 4.78 3.06
C PHE A 53 -3.25 5.83 2.63
N ARG A 54 -2.94 6.75 3.53
CA ARG A 54 -1.74 7.56 3.40
C ARG A 54 -0.57 6.74 3.94
N THR A 55 0.31 6.34 3.04
CA THR A 55 1.47 5.52 3.37
C THR A 55 2.70 6.41 3.51
N MET A 56 3.45 6.21 4.58
CA MET A 56 4.76 6.84 4.80
C MET A 56 5.75 5.80 5.31
N PRO A 57 7.07 5.98 5.08
CA PRO A 57 8.07 5.12 5.69
C PRO A 57 7.92 5.10 7.21
N CYS A 58 8.13 3.93 7.81
CA CYS A 58 8.15 3.81 9.27
C CYS A 58 9.29 4.65 9.84
N SER A 59 9.01 5.42 10.90
CA SER A 59 10.01 6.27 11.56
C SER A 59 10.94 5.49 12.50
N ASN A 60 10.65 4.22 12.79
CA ASN A 60 11.52 3.36 13.61
C ASN A 60 12.66 2.78 12.76
N VAL A 61 13.54 3.66 12.32
CA VAL A 61 14.75 3.35 11.55
C VAL A 61 15.99 3.74 12.34
N LEU A 62 17.08 3.01 12.16
CA LEU A 62 18.34 3.28 12.86
C LEU A 62 19.06 4.53 12.35
N SER A 63 18.81 4.93 11.10
CA SER A 63 19.37 6.14 10.50
C SER A 63 18.42 6.79 9.51
N VAL A 64 18.58 8.10 9.28
CA VAL A 64 17.74 8.88 8.35
C VAL A 64 17.98 8.47 6.89
N ASP A 65 19.22 8.14 6.56
CA ASP A 65 19.63 7.76 5.21
C ASP A 65 19.63 6.24 4.99
N GLY A 66 19.58 5.44 6.06
CA GLY A 66 19.58 3.99 5.99
C GLY A 66 18.18 3.40 5.92
N GLY A 67 18.00 2.41 5.06
CA GLY A 67 16.79 1.57 5.02
C GLY A 67 16.73 0.53 6.15
N GLU A 68 17.53 0.70 7.20
CA GLU A 68 17.63 -0.22 8.33
C GLU A 68 16.40 -0.08 9.22
N HIS A 69 15.44 -0.96 8.99
CA HIS A 69 14.20 -1.03 9.71
C HIS A 69 14.09 -2.39 10.40
N SER A 70 13.78 -2.41 11.70
CA SER A 70 13.66 -3.66 12.44
C SER A 70 12.57 -4.55 11.83
N PRO A 71 12.86 -5.83 11.49
CA PRO A 71 11.84 -6.74 10.99
C PRO A 71 10.72 -6.99 12.01
N ASP A 72 11.02 -6.79 13.30
CA ASP A 72 10.11 -6.96 14.43
C ASP A 72 9.61 -5.62 14.99
N CYS A 73 9.55 -4.57 14.17
CA CYS A 73 9.07 -3.27 14.59
C CYS A 73 7.57 -3.29 14.93
N ASP A 74 7.23 -3.03 16.20
CA ASP A 74 5.85 -2.96 16.69
C ASP A 74 5.01 -1.84 16.05
N LEU A 75 5.64 -0.74 15.60
CA LEU A 75 4.90 0.39 15.02
C LEU A 75 4.26 0.06 13.68
N CYS A 76 4.94 -0.72 12.84
CA CYS A 76 4.50 -1.03 11.49
C CYS A 76 4.33 -2.54 11.26
N ASN A 77 4.46 -3.35 12.32
CA ASN A 77 4.47 -4.82 12.29
C ASN A 77 5.47 -5.36 11.26
N GLY A 78 6.66 -4.76 11.26
CA GLY A 78 7.73 -5.08 10.32
C GLY A 78 7.51 -4.60 8.89
N SER A 79 6.33 -4.07 8.50
CA SER A 79 6.03 -3.67 7.11
C SER A 79 7.01 -2.66 6.49
N GLY A 80 7.67 -1.86 7.32
CA GLY A 80 8.48 -0.72 6.91
C GLY A 80 7.64 0.50 6.55
N TRP A 81 6.31 0.40 6.65
CA TRP A 81 5.36 1.44 6.22
C TRP A 81 4.33 1.70 7.31
N LEU A 82 4.01 2.97 7.54
CA LEU A 82 2.89 3.39 8.37
C LEU A 82 1.74 3.78 7.43
N ASP A 83 0.65 3.02 7.50
CA ASP A 83 -0.55 3.22 6.71
C ASP A 83 -1.62 3.88 7.59
N VAL A 84 -1.87 5.17 7.38
CA VAL A 84 -2.72 6.00 8.25
C VAL A 84 -3.80 6.74 7.49
N HIS A 85 -4.82 7.22 8.21
CA HIS A 85 -5.90 8.08 7.68
C HIS A 85 -6.52 7.58 6.37
N PRO A 86 -7.12 6.36 6.36
CA PRO A 86 -7.72 5.83 5.16
C PRO A 86 -8.87 6.69 4.66
N ILE A 87 -8.95 6.88 3.35
CA ILE A 87 -10.12 7.42 2.67
C ILE A 87 -10.89 6.26 2.03
N GLU A 88 -12.22 6.27 2.17
CA GLU A 88 -13.08 5.32 1.48
C GLU A 88 -13.44 5.87 0.10
N CYS A 89 -13.27 5.05 -0.93
CA CYS A 89 -13.59 5.41 -2.31
C CYS A 89 -13.93 4.17 -3.14
N ILE A 90 -14.18 4.36 -4.43
CA ILE A 90 -14.45 3.27 -5.37
C ILE A 90 -13.28 3.12 -6.34
N ALA A 91 -12.90 1.87 -6.62
CA ALA A 91 -11.96 1.54 -7.68
C ALA A 91 -12.47 0.40 -8.54
N PHE A 92 -12.15 0.44 -9.84
CA PHE A 92 -12.44 -0.63 -10.77
C PHE A 92 -11.19 -1.50 -10.95
N ILE A 93 -11.28 -2.77 -10.52
CA ILE A 93 -10.21 -3.75 -10.64
C ILE A 93 -10.39 -4.49 -11.98
N GLN A 94 -9.45 -4.30 -12.90
CA GLN A 94 -9.59 -4.71 -14.30
C GLN A 94 -9.16 -6.15 -14.56
N ASN A 95 -8.06 -6.56 -13.93
CA ASN A 95 -7.48 -7.87 -14.11
C ASN A 95 -6.69 -8.27 -12.86
N GLN A 96 -6.46 -9.57 -12.73
CA GLN A 96 -5.50 -10.14 -11.80
C GLN A 96 -4.58 -11.02 -12.63
N ASN A 97 -3.29 -10.67 -12.67
CA ASN A 97 -2.28 -11.50 -13.30
C ASN A 97 -1.65 -12.38 -12.24
N LEU A 98 -1.84 -13.70 -12.40
CA LEU A 98 -1.27 -14.73 -11.52
C LEU A 98 0.12 -15.21 -11.97
N GLU A 99 0.55 -14.82 -13.17
CA GLU A 99 1.82 -15.24 -13.73
C GLU A 99 2.96 -14.34 -13.22
N LYS A 100 4.14 -14.95 -13.01
CA LYS A 100 5.35 -14.21 -12.64
C LYS A 100 5.69 -13.22 -13.76
N LEU A 101 5.72 -11.94 -13.43
CA LEU A 101 6.14 -10.89 -14.36
C LEU A 101 7.66 -10.80 -14.32
N ILE A 102 8.29 -10.93 -15.49
CA ILE A 102 9.71 -10.61 -15.65
C ILE A 102 9.81 -9.10 -15.85
N LEU A 103 10.19 -8.36 -14.80
CA LEU A 103 10.45 -6.93 -14.88
C LEU A 103 11.97 -6.68 -14.98
N PRO A 104 12.42 -5.53 -15.51
CA PRO A 104 13.84 -5.15 -15.49
C PRO A 104 14.48 -5.21 -14.10
N GLU A 105 13.68 -5.02 -13.05
CA GLU A 105 14.08 -5.05 -11.64
C GLU A 105 14.07 -6.47 -11.02
N GLY A 106 13.63 -7.49 -11.77
CA GLY A 106 13.60 -8.90 -11.37
C GLY A 106 12.26 -9.59 -11.60
N LEU A 107 12.12 -10.81 -11.07
CA LEU A 107 10.86 -11.55 -11.05
C LEU A 107 9.92 -10.94 -10.01
N ALA A 108 8.79 -10.39 -10.46
CA ALA A 108 7.69 -10.04 -9.58
C ALA A 108 6.71 -11.21 -9.52
N ASP A 109 6.38 -11.65 -8.30
CA ASP A 109 5.39 -12.72 -8.13
C ASP A 109 4.03 -12.29 -8.66
N GLY A 110 3.38 -13.23 -9.35
CA GLY A 110 2.13 -13.03 -10.06
C GLY A 110 0.95 -12.92 -9.11
N ASN A 111 0.81 -11.80 -8.43
CA ASN A 111 -0.47 -11.44 -7.83
C ASN A 111 -0.64 -9.93 -7.92
N THR A 112 -0.58 -9.46 -9.15
CA THR A 112 -0.72 -8.04 -9.48
C THR A 112 -2.08 -7.78 -10.09
N ILE A 113 -2.63 -6.61 -9.78
CA ILE A 113 -3.91 -6.15 -10.32
C ILE A 113 -3.74 -4.78 -10.96
N SER A 114 -4.41 -4.55 -12.09
CA SER A 114 -4.57 -3.18 -12.59
C SER A 114 -5.87 -2.59 -12.05
N ALA A 115 -5.76 -1.40 -11.48
CA ALA A 115 -6.88 -0.70 -10.86
C ALA A 115 -6.98 0.72 -11.41
N THR A 116 -8.22 1.14 -11.70
CA THR A 116 -8.55 2.55 -11.97
C THR A 116 -9.29 3.12 -10.77
N PHE A 117 -8.88 4.29 -10.31
CA PHE A 117 -9.41 4.91 -9.09
C PHE A 117 -10.35 6.07 -9.42
N GLU A 118 -11.28 6.35 -8.50
CA GLU A 118 -12.10 7.56 -8.54
C GLU A 118 -11.25 8.83 -8.69
N ARG A 119 -11.76 9.80 -9.46
CA ARG A 119 -11.05 11.04 -9.72
C ARG A 119 -10.80 11.81 -8.42
N GLY A 120 -9.58 12.32 -8.27
CA GLY A 120 -9.16 13.05 -7.06
C GLY A 120 -8.55 12.15 -5.99
N VAL A 121 -8.62 10.82 -6.16
CA VAL A 121 -7.84 9.87 -5.37
C VAL A 121 -6.45 9.78 -5.99
N GLU A 122 -5.45 10.25 -5.26
CA GLU A 122 -4.05 10.26 -5.69
C GLU A 122 -3.27 9.23 -4.90
N LEU A 123 -2.60 8.32 -5.59
CA LEU A 123 -1.77 7.30 -4.97
C LEU A 123 -0.30 7.70 -5.06
N GLN A 124 0.47 7.22 -4.09
CA GLN A 124 1.92 7.22 -4.11
C GLN A 124 2.43 5.79 -4.23
N TYR A 125 3.70 5.62 -4.61
CA TYR A 125 4.34 4.31 -4.54
C TYR A 125 4.22 3.74 -3.13
N PHE A 126 3.97 2.43 -3.05
CA PHE A 126 3.71 1.65 -1.85
C PHE A 126 2.42 1.98 -1.07
N THR A 127 1.57 2.87 -1.59
CA THR A 127 0.25 3.16 -1.01
C THR A 127 -0.53 1.87 -0.78
N LEU A 128 -0.98 1.64 0.46
CA LEU A 128 -1.84 0.51 0.80
C LEU A 128 -3.27 0.76 0.31
N VAL A 129 -3.81 -0.25 -0.38
CA VAL A 129 -5.19 -0.33 -0.85
C VAL A 129 -5.84 -1.58 -0.27
N GLU A 130 -6.88 -1.39 0.54
CA GLU A 130 -7.67 -2.47 1.15
C GLU A 130 -9.01 -2.59 0.44
N LEU A 131 -9.38 -3.79 -0.01
CA LEU A 131 -10.69 -4.09 -0.59
C LEU A 131 -11.66 -4.44 0.55
N ARG A 132 -12.75 -3.69 0.66
CA ARG A 132 -13.67 -3.77 1.81
C ARG A 132 -14.67 -4.91 1.71
N ASP A 133 -14.96 -5.35 0.49
CA ASP A 133 -15.99 -6.32 0.19
C ASP A 133 -15.44 -7.74 0.01
N TYR A 134 -14.11 -7.92 0.17
CA TYR A 134 -13.43 -9.17 -0.12
C TYR A 134 -12.46 -9.53 1.00
N THR A 135 -12.49 -10.80 1.40
CA THR A 135 -11.56 -11.38 2.36
C THR A 135 -10.63 -12.37 1.67
N GLU A 136 -9.48 -12.60 2.29
CA GLU A 136 -8.54 -13.64 1.93
C GLU A 136 -8.11 -14.38 3.19
N ILE A 137 -7.73 -15.64 2.98
CA ILE A 137 -7.30 -16.53 4.04
C ILE A 137 -5.81 -16.33 4.30
N PHE A 138 -5.48 -16.16 5.57
CA PHE A 138 -4.13 -16.07 6.09
C PHE A 138 -3.88 -17.13 7.14
N TYR A 139 -2.63 -17.55 7.26
CA TYR A 139 -2.15 -18.37 8.35
C TYR A 139 -0.86 -17.78 8.92
N GLN A 140 -0.74 -17.83 10.24
CA GLN A 140 0.40 -17.26 10.96
C GLN A 140 0.72 -18.13 12.17
N ARG A 141 2.02 -18.22 12.50
CA ARG A 141 2.46 -18.68 13.82
C ARG A 141 2.62 -17.47 14.72
N VAL A 142 2.06 -17.55 15.92
CA VAL A 142 2.11 -16.49 16.92
C VAL A 142 2.76 -17.05 18.17
N LYS A 143 3.68 -16.28 18.75
CA LYS A 143 4.24 -16.58 20.05
C LYS A 143 3.42 -15.84 21.10
N ARG A 144 2.83 -16.59 22.03
CA ARG A 144 2.00 -16.06 23.11
C ARG A 144 2.76 -15.03 23.95
N GLN A 145 2.21 -13.82 24.10
CA GLN A 145 2.82 -12.75 24.89
C GLN A 145 2.39 -12.80 26.37
N ASP A 146 3.14 -12.12 27.23
CA ASP A 146 2.68 -11.81 28.58
C ASP A 146 1.52 -10.81 28.52
N GLY A 147 0.40 -11.11 29.17
CA GLY A 147 -0.85 -10.34 29.05
C GLY A 147 -1.95 -11.18 28.39
N ASN A 148 -3.04 -10.57 27.91
CA ASN A 148 -4.17 -11.29 27.31
C ASN A 148 -4.41 -10.95 25.83
N LEU A 149 -3.52 -10.19 25.19
CA LEU A 149 -3.66 -9.74 23.81
C LEU A 149 -2.48 -10.23 22.98
N ASP A 150 -2.76 -10.93 21.89
CA ASP A 150 -1.77 -11.28 20.87
C ASP A 150 -2.16 -10.62 19.53
N VAL A 151 -1.25 -9.82 19.00
CA VAL A 151 -1.46 -9.04 17.77
C VAL A 151 -1.17 -9.92 16.54
N LEU A 152 -2.11 -9.94 15.60
CA LEU A 152 -1.97 -10.62 14.32
C LEU A 152 -1.39 -9.66 13.26
N LYS A 153 -0.72 -10.22 12.25
CA LYS A 153 -0.12 -9.42 11.16
C LYS A 153 -1.18 -8.56 10.45
N TYR A 154 -2.33 -9.16 10.15
CA TYR A 154 -3.49 -8.46 9.61
C TYR A 154 -4.63 -8.51 10.59
N LYS A 155 -5.49 -7.48 10.56
CA LYS A 155 -6.73 -7.44 11.31
C LYS A 155 -7.63 -8.62 10.91
N ALA A 156 -7.74 -9.61 11.78
CA ALA A 156 -8.64 -10.73 11.55
C ALA A 156 -10.09 -10.25 11.62
N LEU A 157 -10.87 -10.71 10.63
CA LEU A 157 -12.31 -10.56 10.59
C LEU A 157 -12.99 -11.81 11.15
N VAL A 158 -12.42 -12.98 10.85
CA VAL A 158 -12.89 -14.29 11.29
C VAL A 158 -11.68 -15.17 11.59
N VAL A 159 -11.69 -15.91 12.70
CA VAL A 159 -10.69 -16.97 12.97
C VAL A 159 -11.35 -18.32 12.71
N ASN A 160 -10.80 -19.06 11.76
CA ASN A 160 -11.32 -20.36 11.34
C ASN A 160 -10.72 -21.50 12.18
N VAL A 161 -9.41 -21.43 12.46
CA VAL A 161 -8.71 -22.42 13.28
C VAL A 161 -7.68 -21.70 14.15
N CYS A 162 -7.61 -22.06 15.42
CA CYS A 162 -6.55 -21.61 16.33
C CYS A 162 -6.12 -22.80 17.19
N ALA A 163 -4.86 -23.21 17.12
CA ALA A 163 -4.39 -24.41 17.80
C ALA A 163 -2.91 -24.32 18.19
N ASP A 164 -2.57 -24.92 19.32
CA ASP A 164 -1.19 -25.24 19.68
C ASP A 164 -0.94 -26.76 19.54
N ALA A 165 0.19 -27.24 20.05
CA ALA A 165 0.52 -28.67 20.00
C ALA A 165 -0.38 -29.56 20.89
N ARG A 166 -1.13 -28.98 21.83
CA ARG A 166 -1.92 -29.69 22.84
C ARG A 166 -3.41 -29.71 22.49
N ARG A 167 -3.96 -28.61 21.97
CA ARG A 167 -5.39 -28.49 21.67
C ARG A 167 -5.73 -27.37 20.69
N GLU A 168 -6.99 -27.39 20.24
CA GLU A 168 -7.65 -26.27 19.56
C GLU A 168 -8.29 -25.30 20.56
N TYR A 169 -8.41 -24.06 20.13
CA TYR A 169 -9.02 -22.93 20.83
C TYR A 169 -10.17 -22.37 20.00
N TYR A 170 -11.28 -22.04 20.64
CA TYR A 170 -12.49 -21.60 19.94
C TYR A 170 -12.85 -20.15 20.29
N VAL A 171 -13.32 -19.40 19.28
CA VAL A 171 -13.85 -18.04 19.45
C VAL A 171 -15.03 -18.06 20.43
N ASP A 172 -15.13 -17.03 21.27
CA ASP A 172 -16.08 -16.85 22.37
C ASP A 172 -16.01 -17.87 23.53
N SER A 173 -15.23 -18.95 23.39
CA SER A 173 -14.98 -19.94 24.45
C SER A 173 -13.61 -19.76 25.11
N ASP A 174 -12.56 -19.59 24.30
CA ASP A 174 -11.18 -19.44 24.78
C ASP A 174 -10.63 -18.03 24.53
N PHE A 175 -11.10 -17.34 23.49
CA PHE A 175 -10.69 -15.99 23.14
C PHE A 175 -11.78 -15.21 22.39
N LYS A 176 -11.61 -13.91 22.25
CA LYS A 176 -12.41 -13.03 21.38
C LYS A 176 -11.49 -12.24 20.44
N LEU A 177 -12.04 -11.73 19.35
CA LEU A 177 -11.34 -10.74 18.54
C LEU A 177 -11.59 -9.35 19.14
N ASP A 178 -10.52 -8.59 19.35
CA ASP A 178 -10.64 -7.18 19.71
C ASP A 178 -11.10 -6.35 18.48
N PRO A 179 -11.43 -5.05 18.65
CA PRO A 179 -11.79 -4.19 17.51
C PRO A 179 -10.71 -4.05 16.43
N ASN A 180 -9.46 -4.41 16.72
CA ASN A 180 -8.33 -4.42 15.78
C ASN A 180 -8.11 -5.79 15.13
N GLY A 181 -8.95 -6.79 15.44
CA GLY A 181 -8.82 -8.16 14.94
C GLY A 181 -7.63 -8.93 15.53
N SER A 182 -7.14 -8.50 16.69
CA SER A 182 -6.16 -9.22 17.50
C SER A 182 -6.85 -10.24 18.40
N ILE A 183 -6.14 -11.29 18.80
CA ILE A 183 -6.66 -12.34 19.66
C ILE A 183 -6.60 -11.86 21.11
N GLN A 184 -7.77 -11.66 21.73
CA GLN A 184 -7.91 -11.36 23.14
C GLN A 184 -8.31 -12.63 23.91
N TRP A 185 -7.35 -13.25 24.59
CA TRP A 185 -7.56 -14.45 25.40
C TRP A 185 -8.43 -14.16 26.63
N LEU A 186 -9.35 -15.08 26.93
CA LEU A 186 -10.15 -15.01 28.15
C LEU A 186 -9.30 -15.42 29.38
N PRO A 187 -9.61 -14.95 30.60
CA PRO A 187 -8.84 -15.28 31.79
C PRO A 187 -8.70 -16.79 32.03
N GLY A 188 -7.47 -17.27 32.21
CA GLY A 188 -7.18 -18.71 32.38
C GLY A 188 -7.41 -19.55 31.12
N ARG A 189 -7.64 -18.91 29.97
CA ARG A 189 -7.76 -19.55 28.65
C ARG A 189 -6.55 -19.18 27.79
N GLY A 190 -6.34 -19.98 26.75
CA GLY A 190 -5.23 -19.85 25.83
C GLY A 190 -3.98 -20.65 26.22
N PRO A 191 -2.93 -20.58 25.39
CA PRO A 191 -1.63 -21.18 25.65
C PRO A 191 -0.88 -20.50 26.80
N ASP A 192 0.07 -21.22 27.39
CA ASP A 192 1.02 -20.65 28.35
C ASP A 192 1.88 -19.56 27.66
N PRO A 193 2.23 -18.45 28.32
CA PRO A 193 3.13 -17.44 27.77
C PRO A 193 4.42 -18.05 27.18
N GLY A 194 4.84 -17.57 26.01
CA GLY A 194 5.96 -18.10 25.26
C GLY A 194 5.65 -19.31 24.36
N THR A 195 4.49 -19.95 24.51
CA THR A 195 4.04 -21.04 23.62
C THR A 195 3.79 -20.51 22.21
N ILE A 196 4.20 -21.27 21.20
CA ILE A 196 3.89 -20.96 19.80
C ILE A 196 2.60 -21.69 19.43
N TYR A 197 1.63 -20.96 18.90
CA TYR A 197 0.40 -21.50 18.35
C TYR A 197 0.23 -21.05 16.90
N SER A 198 -0.59 -21.78 16.15
CA SER A 198 -0.93 -21.43 14.76
C SER A 198 -2.36 -20.91 14.70
N VAL A 199 -2.57 -19.89 13.88
CA VAL A 199 -3.89 -19.32 13.60
C VAL A 199 -4.11 -19.29 12.09
N HIS A 200 -5.32 -19.69 11.68
CA HIS A 200 -5.84 -19.57 10.33
C HIS A 200 -7.08 -18.68 10.36
N TYR A 201 -7.04 -17.56 9.63
CA TYR A 201 -8.03 -16.49 9.75
C TYR A 201 -8.29 -15.79 8.42
N GLU A 202 -9.40 -15.09 8.33
CA GLU A 202 -9.74 -14.22 7.20
C GLU A 202 -9.40 -12.77 7.54
N ALA A 203 -8.80 -12.07 6.60
CA ALA A 203 -8.56 -10.63 6.67
C ALA A 203 -8.95 -9.95 5.36
N ALA A 204 -9.10 -8.62 5.38
CA ALA A 204 -9.40 -7.87 4.17
C ALA A 204 -8.27 -8.02 3.14
N VAL A 205 -8.63 -8.10 1.86
CA VAL A 205 -7.63 -8.20 0.78
C VAL A 205 -6.86 -6.89 0.69
N GLN A 206 -5.53 -6.96 0.74
CA GLN A 206 -4.65 -5.79 0.72
C GLN A 206 -3.63 -5.85 -0.43
N PHE A 207 -3.48 -4.71 -1.12
CA PHE A 207 -2.49 -4.49 -2.17
C PHE A 207 -1.68 -3.23 -1.89
N ARG A 208 -0.46 -3.16 -2.44
CA ARG A 208 0.34 -1.93 -2.48
C ARG A 208 0.52 -1.46 -3.91
N ALA A 209 0.49 -0.15 -4.11
CA ALA A 209 0.76 0.47 -5.40
C ALA A 209 2.23 0.31 -5.79
N VAL A 210 2.51 -0.37 -6.90
CA VAL A 210 3.90 -0.67 -7.34
C VAL A 210 4.29 0.05 -8.59
N ARG A 211 3.34 0.41 -9.47
CA ARG A 211 3.64 1.12 -10.72
C ARG A 211 2.50 2.02 -11.16
N ALA A 212 2.82 3.29 -11.37
CA ALA A 212 1.96 4.24 -12.03
C ALA A 212 1.85 3.89 -13.52
N MET A 213 0.65 3.54 -13.99
CA MET A 213 0.39 3.31 -15.42
C MET A 213 -0.04 4.61 -16.09
N HIS A 214 -1.02 5.29 -15.49
CA HIS A 214 -1.54 6.56 -15.99
C HIS A 214 -1.94 7.47 -14.81
N VAL A 215 -1.05 8.37 -14.38
CA VAL A 215 -1.28 9.24 -13.21
C VAL A 215 -1.42 10.72 -13.56
N ASN A 216 -0.71 11.19 -14.58
CA ASN A 216 -0.69 12.60 -14.97
C ASN A 216 -1.49 12.84 -16.27
N ARG A 217 -2.74 12.39 -16.28
CA ARG A 217 -3.66 12.61 -17.41
C ARG A 217 -4.46 13.87 -17.14
N PHE A 218 -4.24 14.91 -17.92
CA PHE A 218 -4.99 16.16 -17.84
C PHE A 218 -5.79 16.35 -19.11
N THR A 219 -7.05 16.76 -18.96
CA THR A 219 -7.92 17.09 -20.09
C THR A 219 -8.64 18.41 -19.83
N GLN A 220 -9.24 18.94 -20.88
CA GLN A 220 -10.04 20.14 -20.85
C GLN A 220 -11.50 19.74 -21.05
N VAL A 221 -12.37 20.15 -20.12
CA VAL A 221 -13.81 19.95 -20.24
C VAL A 221 -14.50 21.31 -20.34
N PHE A 222 -15.46 21.39 -21.25
CA PHE A 222 -16.32 22.55 -21.36
C PHE A 222 -17.35 22.49 -20.23
N VAL A 223 -17.52 23.57 -19.47
CA VAL A 223 -18.48 23.67 -18.37
C VAL A 223 -19.60 24.62 -18.81
N PRO A 224 -20.74 24.09 -19.28
CA PRO A 224 -21.84 24.92 -19.79
C PRO A 224 -22.34 25.94 -18.77
N ASP A 225 -22.45 25.50 -17.51
CA ASP A 225 -23.05 26.28 -16.42
C ASP A 225 -22.17 27.46 -15.95
N ASN A 226 -20.90 27.50 -16.35
CA ASN A 226 -19.96 28.57 -15.98
C ASN A 226 -19.66 29.49 -17.18
N GLY A 227 -20.70 29.86 -17.94
CA GLY A 227 -20.58 30.75 -19.09
C GLY A 227 -19.74 30.18 -20.23
N GLY A 228 -19.68 28.86 -20.36
CA GLY A 228 -18.87 28.18 -21.37
C GLY A 228 -17.36 28.25 -21.15
N GLN A 229 -16.94 28.38 -19.89
CA GLN A 229 -15.52 28.29 -19.55
C GLN A 229 -14.99 26.87 -19.72
N VAL A 230 -13.71 26.79 -20.07
CA VAL A 230 -12.96 25.54 -20.14
C VAL A 230 -12.32 25.29 -18.77
N ALA A 231 -12.67 24.18 -18.14
CA ALA A 231 -12.02 23.71 -16.93
C ALA A 231 -10.93 22.70 -17.28
N HIS A 232 -9.78 22.83 -16.64
CA HIS A 232 -8.72 21.83 -16.67
C HIS A 232 -8.98 20.82 -15.56
N VAL A 233 -9.09 19.55 -15.93
CA VAL A 233 -9.40 18.48 -14.99
C VAL A 233 -8.38 17.36 -15.11
N LYS A 234 -7.95 16.83 -13.97
CA LYS A 234 -7.17 15.59 -13.90
C LYS A 234 -8.12 14.42 -14.09
N ALA A 235 -7.78 13.51 -15.00
CA ALA A 235 -8.53 12.28 -15.22
C ALA A 235 -8.22 11.25 -14.11
N HIS A 236 -8.94 10.13 -14.12
CA HIS A 236 -8.72 9.01 -13.20
C HIS A 236 -7.28 8.52 -13.23
N GLU A 237 -6.77 8.07 -12.10
CA GLU A 237 -5.47 7.40 -12.04
C GLU A 237 -5.63 5.90 -12.31
N GLN A 238 -4.64 5.33 -13.01
CA GLN A 238 -4.53 3.88 -13.18
C GLN A 238 -3.17 3.41 -12.67
N TRP A 239 -3.22 2.37 -11.84
CA TRP A 239 -2.04 1.79 -11.21
C TRP A 239 -2.01 0.28 -11.39
N LEU A 240 -0.80 -0.26 -11.37
CA LEU A 240 -0.55 -1.66 -11.07
C LEU A 240 -0.30 -1.78 -9.57
N LEU A 241 -1.03 -2.67 -8.91
CA LEU A 241 -0.89 -2.97 -7.49
C LEU A 241 -0.39 -4.42 -7.33
N ALA A 242 0.37 -4.71 -6.29
CA ALA A 242 0.81 -6.06 -5.93
C ALA A 242 0.28 -6.43 -4.54
N LYS A 243 0.01 -7.72 -4.27
CA LYS A 243 -0.39 -8.15 -2.92
C LYS A 243 0.63 -7.70 -1.88
N GLU A 244 0.15 -7.20 -0.74
CA GLU A 244 1.00 -6.63 0.32
C GLU A 244 2.11 -7.58 0.74
N PHE A 245 1.79 -8.85 1.00
CA PHE A 245 2.76 -9.84 1.45
C PHE A 245 3.79 -10.26 0.38
N LEU A 246 3.55 -9.95 -0.89
CA LEU A 246 4.48 -10.24 -1.99
C LEU A 246 5.44 -9.09 -2.27
N VAL A 247 5.28 -7.94 -1.62
CA VAL A 247 6.22 -6.84 -1.75
C VAL A 247 7.52 -7.28 -1.08
N ARG A 248 8.43 -7.82 -1.89
CA ARG A 248 9.76 -8.27 -1.46
C ARG A 248 10.48 -7.12 -0.82
N ARG A 249 10.90 -7.32 0.42
CA ARG A 249 11.78 -6.39 1.11
C ARG A 249 13.20 -6.71 0.72
N ARG A 250 14.01 -5.69 0.46
CA ARG A 250 15.45 -5.85 0.25
C ARG A 250 16.21 -5.07 1.31
N ASP A 251 17.28 -5.65 1.83
CA ASP A 251 18.24 -4.93 2.67
C ASP A 251 19.11 -3.97 1.81
N LEU A 252 20.02 -3.25 2.45
CA LEU A 252 20.96 -2.31 1.78
C LEU A 252 21.87 -3.00 0.74
N ASN A 253 22.06 -4.30 0.84
CA ASN A 253 22.86 -5.09 -0.09
C ASN A 253 22.01 -5.67 -1.24
N GLY A 254 20.71 -5.39 -1.25
CA GLY A 254 19.76 -5.92 -2.22
C GLY A 254 19.29 -7.34 -1.92
N ASN A 255 19.62 -7.90 -0.74
CA ASN A 255 19.19 -9.24 -0.34
C ASN A 255 17.73 -9.23 0.10
N GLU A 256 16.97 -10.26 -0.28
CA GLU A 256 15.57 -10.40 0.10
C GLU A 256 15.42 -10.70 1.60
N ILE A 257 14.70 -9.85 2.33
CA ILE A 257 14.36 -10.07 3.75
C ILE A 257 13.13 -10.97 3.78
N LEU A 258 13.32 -12.24 4.09
CA LEU A 258 12.24 -13.22 4.16
C LEU A 258 11.30 -12.90 5.33
N PRO A 259 9.97 -13.01 5.14
CA PRO A 259 9.02 -12.91 6.24
C PRO A 259 9.25 -14.09 7.19
N ASN A 260 9.57 -13.80 8.45
CA ASN A 260 9.76 -14.76 9.54
C ASN A 260 11.14 -15.46 9.60
N LEU A 261 12.24 -14.72 9.51
CA LEU A 261 13.43 -15.17 10.24
C LEU A 261 13.15 -15.03 11.73
N ILE A 262 12.53 -16.06 12.33
CA ILE A 262 12.65 -16.30 13.76
C ILE A 262 14.13 -16.61 13.96
N HIS A 263 14.93 -15.59 14.23
CA HIS A 263 16.28 -15.82 14.71
C HIS A 263 16.11 -16.70 15.97
N PRO A 264 16.67 -17.92 16.01
CA PRO A 264 16.78 -18.61 17.28
C PRO A 264 17.43 -17.59 18.21
N LYS A 265 16.86 -17.37 19.41
CA LYS A 265 17.50 -16.53 20.42
C LYS A 265 18.88 -17.13 20.65
N THR A 266 19.87 -16.62 19.93
CA THR A 266 21.24 -16.70 20.34
C THR A 266 21.23 -15.95 21.67
N GLY A 267 21.77 -16.58 22.70
CA GLY A 267 21.73 -16.01 24.05
C GLY A 267 22.32 -14.60 24.05
N PRO A 268 22.14 -13.83 25.14
CA PRO A 268 22.71 -12.49 25.28
C PRO A 268 24.24 -12.39 25.01
N ASP A 269 24.93 -13.53 24.86
CA ASP A 269 26.37 -13.65 24.68
C ASP A 269 26.80 -14.16 23.29
N ASP A 270 26.01 -14.03 22.20
CA ASP A 270 26.52 -14.38 20.86
C ASP A 270 27.37 -13.25 20.27
N PRO A 271 28.71 -13.42 20.19
CA PRO A 271 29.61 -12.40 19.67
C PRO A 271 29.45 -12.14 18.17
N ASN A 272 28.60 -12.92 17.47
CA ASN A 272 28.31 -12.75 16.05
C ASN A 272 26.91 -12.17 15.78
N ASP A 273 26.17 -11.73 16.81
CA ASP A 273 24.89 -11.06 16.58
C ASP A 273 25.12 -9.75 15.79
N PRO A 274 24.65 -9.66 14.53
CA PRO A 274 24.88 -8.49 13.69
C PRO A 274 24.19 -7.23 14.23
N TYR A 275 23.35 -7.35 15.28
CA TYR A 275 22.60 -6.25 15.89
C TYR A 275 23.18 -5.74 17.23
N GLN A 276 24.31 -6.27 17.71
CA GLN A 276 24.97 -5.81 18.96
C GLN A 276 26.05 -4.72 18.74
N ARG A 277 25.93 -3.86 17.73
CA ARG A 277 26.85 -2.72 17.52
C ARG A 277 26.18 -1.38 17.70
#